data_AF-R7Q1S2-F1
#
_entry.id   AF-R7Q1S2-F1
#
_cell.length_a   1.000
_cell.length_b   1.000
_cell.length_c   1.000
_cell.angle_alpha   90.00
_cell.angle_beta   90.00
_cell.angle_gamma   90.00
#
_symmetry.space_group_name_H-M   'P 1'
#
loop_
_entity.id
_entity.type
_entity.pdbx_description
1 polymer ?
#
loop_
_entity_poly.entity_id
_entity_poly.type
_entity_poly.pdbx_seq_one_letter_code
_entity_poly.pdbx_strand_id
1 'polypeptide(L)'
;MTGEGEAIEGDVGAGSSAAQGGAIDWNDGGNATVLDEVATEVDMEEGEERDEDSFTLADASSREVYLHELIELDAFLGQRVAELSRSGDSEIGLVLQQWSERPSCMSRLDRSQVDKLRDNVRGCTRALNGAETRRLLALQREKRVVARAARDVVEKKHAAERMHAAIDVVRRRKEGATAELKEVAEEWAVVEKETAAVKRRTEKALGGLYRGRRVVIMGEINQVFAMG
;
A
#
# COMPACT_ATOMS: atom_id res chain seq x y z
N MET A 1 19.45 17.29 58.71
CA MET A 1 18.99 17.14 57.32
C MET A 1 20.21 16.77 56.50
N THR A 2 20.48 15.48 56.47
CA THR A 2 21.65 14.83 55.87
C THR A 2 21.30 14.45 54.44
N GLY A 3 22.01 15.03 53.48
CA GLY A 3 21.97 14.65 52.07
C GLY A 3 23.38 14.28 51.65
N GLU A 4 23.74 13.02 51.86
CA GLU A 4 24.98 12.42 51.35
C GLU A 4 24.63 11.76 50.01
N GLY A 5 25.15 12.32 48.92
CA GLY A 5 25.19 11.72 47.60
C GLY A 5 26.65 11.44 47.26
N GLU A 6 27.15 10.30 47.75
CA GLU A 6 28.50 9.80 47.49
C GLU A 6 28.50 9.09 46.14
N ALA A 7 29.14 9.69 45.14
CA ALA A 7 29.44 9.04 43.86
C ALA A 7 30.88 8.51 43.93
N ILE A 8 31.00 7.19 44.11
CA ILE A 8 32.27 6.45 44.07
C ILE A 8 32.48 5.97 42.63
N GLU A 9 33.58 6.42 42.03
CA GLU A 9 34.22 5.87 40.84
C GLU A 9 34.90 4.50 41.11
N GLY A 10 35.03 3.67 40.08
CA GLY A 10 35.92 2.50 40.06
C GLY A 10 35.37 1.37 39.19
N ASP A 11 35.72 1.31 37.90
CA ASP A 11 36.84 0.51 37.37
C ASP A 11 36.65 -1.00 37.57
N VAL A 12 36.38 -1.74 36.48
CA VAL A 12 36.94 -3.09 36.29
C VAL A 12 37.20 -3.33 34.80
N GLY A 13 38.46 -3.67 34.52
CA GLY A 13 39.02 -3.93 33.21
C GLY A 13 38.52 -5.19 32.49
N ALA A 14 39.08 -5.31 31.29
CA ALA A 14 38.83 -6.27 30.24
C ALA A 14 38.82 -7.75 30.67
N GLY A 15 37.86 -8.50 30.12
CA GLY A 15 37.82 -9.96 30.12
C GLY A 15 37.04 -10.46 28.91
N SER A 16 37.77 -11.02 27.93
CA SER A 16 37.29 -11.61 26.69
C SER A 16 36.36 -12.81 26.93
N SER A 17 35.21 -12.87 26.24
CA SER A 17 34.69 -14.13 25.69
C SER A 17 33.79 -13.88 24.47
N ALA A 18 34.08 -14.59 23.39
CA ALA A 18 33.40 -14.56 22.12
C ALA A 18 31.90 -14.87 22.21
N ALA A 19 31.09 -14.06 21.52
CA ALA A 19 29.82 -14.49 20.96
C ALA A 19 29.56 -13.71 19.67
N GLN A 20 29.60 -14.46 18.58
CA GLN A 20 29.54 -14.05 17.20
C GLN A 20 28.15 -13.48 16.86
N GLY A 21 28.02 -12.15 16.90
CA GLY A 21 26.87 -11.44 16.36
C GLY A 21 27.15 -11.03 14.91
N GLY A 22 26.76 -11.87 13.96
CA GLY A 22 26.84 -11.56 12.53
C GLY A 22 25.90 -10.42 12.16
N ALA A 23 26.38 -9.19 12.24
CA ALA A 23 25.79 -8.06 11.56
C ALA A 23 26.07 -8.21 10.06
N ILE A 24 25.02 -8.44 9.28
CA ILE A 24 25.12 -8.53 7.81
C ILE A 24 25.36 -7.10 7.30
N ASP A 25 26.59 -6.85 6.88
CA ASP A 25 27.00 -5.65 6.16
C ASP A 25 26.45 -5.72 4.72
N TRP A 26 25.57 -4.78 4.38
CA TRP A 26 24.98 -4.65 3.03
C TRP A 26 25.72 -3.61 2.18
N ASN A 27 26.91 -3.18 2.58
CA ASN A 27 27.63 -2.11 1.91
C ASN A 27 29.14 -2.35 1.82
N ASP A 28 29.54 -3.40 1.09
CA ASP A 28 30.87 -3.46 0.49
C ASP A 28 30.75 -3.55 -1.03
N GLY A 29 31.00 -2.41 -1.69
CA GLY A 29 31.04 -2.27 -3.13
C GLY A 29 32.48 -2.36 -3.62
N GLY A 30 32.73 -3.18 -4.65
CA GLY A 30 34.05 -3.19 -5.25
C GLY A 30 34.38 -4.32 -6.21
N ASN A 31 33.57 -4.55 -7.23
CA ASN A 31 34.16 -4.84 -8.54
C ASN A 31 33.30 -4.25 -9.66
N ALA A 32 33.89 -3.29 -10.35
CA ALA A 32 33.38 -2.68 -11.55
C ALA A 32 33.37 -3.73 -12.67
N THR A 33 32.25 -4.44 -12.83
CA THR A 33 31.94 -5.03 -14.12
C THR A 33 31.23 -3.95 -14.91
N VAL A 34 31.99 -3.34 -15.81
CA VAL A 34 31.48 -2.57 -16.95
C VAL A 34 30.43 -3.45 -17.62
N LEU A 35 29.15 -3.21 -17.33
CA LEU A 35 28.06 -3.81 -18.07
C LEU A 35 27.98 -3.00 -19.35
N ASP A 36 28.67 -3.56 -20.34
CA ASP A 36 28.56 -3.27 -21.76
C ASP A 36 27.11 -2.82 -22.07
N GLU A 37 26.98 -1.56 -22.48
CA GLU A 37 25.78 -1.04 -23.10
C GLU A 37 25.55 -1.86 -24.38
N VAL A 38 24.87 -3.01 -24.25
CA VAL A 38 24.14 -3.57 -25.39
C VAL A 38 22.92 -2.68 -25.55
N ALA A 39 23.16 -1.52 -26.15
CA ALA A 39 22.16 -0.79 -26.89
C ALA A 39 21.62 -1.78 -27.94
N THR A 40 20.53 -2.46 -27.61
CA THR A 40 19.67 -3.01 -28.64
C THR A 40 19.11 -1.79 -29.36
N GLU A 41 19.81 -1.37 -30.41
CA GLU A 41 19.27 -0.54 -31.48
C GLU A 41 18.05 -1.28 -32.01
N VAL A 42 16.89 -0.95 -31.43
CA VAL A 42 15.63 -1.26 -32.06
C VAL A 42 15.52 -0.23 -33.17
N ASP A 43 16.04 -0.58 -34.34
CA ASP A 43 15.71 0.06 -35.61
C ASP A 43 14.20 -0.11 -35.83
N MET A 44 13.44 0.82 -35.25
CA MET A 44 12.06 1.07 -35.64
C MET A 44 12.15 2.07 -36.79
N GLU A 45 12.07 1.52 -38.00
CA GLU A 45 11.99 2.26 -39.26
C GLU A 45 11.06 3.48 -39.09
N GLU A 46 11.66 4.67 -39.26
CA GLU A 46 10.95 5.93 -39.41
C GLU A 46 10.17 5.89 -40.74
N GLY A 47 8.98 5.33 -40.69
CA GLY A 47 8.10 5.23 -41.84
C GLY A 47 6.67 5.41 -41.40
N GLU A 48 6.27 6.66 -41.21
CA GLU A 48 4.91 7.15 -41.48
C GLU A 48 4.90 8.66 -41.26
N GLU A 49 4.66 9.39 -42.34
CA GLU A 49 4.41 10.83 -42.37
C GLU A 49 3.36 11.15 -41.31
N ARG A 50 3.81 11.67 -40.16
CA ARG A 50 2.89 12.19 -39.15
C ARG A 50 2.25 13.41 -39.76
N ASP A 51 1.00 13.28 -40.18
CA ASP A 51 0.10 14.39 -40.44
C ASP A 51 0.30 15.43 -39.33
N GLU A 52 0.98 16.54 -39.64
CA GLU A 52 1.42 17.56 -38.69
C GLU A 52 0.23 18.17 -37.91
N ASP A 53 -0.98 17.97 -38.42
CA ASP A 53 -2.25 18.45 -37.88
C ASP A 53 -2.94 17.46 -36.90
N SER A 54 -2.49 16.22 -36.79
CA SER A 54 -3.20 15.17 -36.01
C SER A 54 -2.88 15.15 -34.50
N PHE A 55 -1.89 15.93 -34.04
CA PHE A 55 -1.41 15.90 -32.65
C PHE A 55 -1.59 17.21 -31.86
N THR A 56 -2.58 18.04 -32.23
CA THR A 56 -2.87 19.32 -31.53
C THR A 56 -3.11 19.16 -30.02
N LEU A 57 -3.68 18.05 -29.56
CA LEU A 57 -3.90 17.77 -28.13
C LEU A 57 -2.68 17.22 -27.40
N ALA A 58 -1.74 16.65 -28.14
CA ALA A 58 -0.47 16.22 -27.59
C ALA A 58 0.40 17.42 -27.26
N ASP A 59 0.30 18.52 -27.99
CA ASP A 59 0.92 19.81 -27.64
C ASP A 59 0.31 20.40 -26.35
N ALA A 60 1.17 20.96 -25.49
CA ALA A 60 0.76 21.44 -24.17
C ALA A 60 0.10 22.81 -24.28
N SER A 61 0.64 23.69 -25.12
CA SER A 61 0.09 25.02 -25.40
C SER A 61 -1.29 24.92 -26.04
N SER A 62 -1.43 24.08 -27.05
CA SER A 62 -2.70 23.87 -27.74
C SER A 62 -3.77 23.28 -26.81
N ARG A 63 -3.42 22.28 -25.99
CA ARG A 63 -4.32 21.74 -24.97
C ARG A 63 -4.72 22.78 -23.92
N GLU A 64 -3.80 23.64 -23.52
CA GLU A 64 -4.08 24.73 -22.59
C GLU A 64 -5.11 25.70 -23.18
N VAL A 65 -4.98 26.09 -24.45
CA VAL A 65 -5.98 26.91 -25.15
C VAL A 65 -7.34 26.21 -25.15
N TYR A 66 -7.44 24.94 -25.53
CA TYR A 66 -8.71 24.21 -25.50
C TYR A 66 -9.32 24.12 -24.09
N LEU A 67 -8.50 23.97 -23.06
CA LEU A 67 -8.99 23.95 -21.69
C LEU A 67 -9.53 25.32 -21.26
N HIS A 68 -8.88 26.42 -21.64
CA HIS A 68 -9.38 27.76 -21.38
C HIS A 68 -10.74 27.98 -22.08
N GLU A 69 -10.85 27.64 -23.36
CA GLU A 69 -12.10 27.74 -24.13
C GLU A 69 -13.24 26.90 -23.51
N LEU A 70 -12.95 25.69 -23.04
CA LEU A 70 -13.95 24.84 -22.37
C LEU A 70 -14.37 25.37 -21.00
N ILE A 71 -13.44 25.96 -20.24
CA ILE A 71 -13.74 26.60 -18.95
C ILE A 71 -14.59 27.85 -19.18
N GLU A 72 -14.25 28.65 -20.18
CA GLU A 72 -15.03 29.82 -20.59
C GLU A 72 -16.44 29.42 -21.03
N LEU A 73 -16.57 28.34 -21.80
CA LEU A 73 -17.87 27.82 -22.21
C LEU A 73 -18.68 27.28 -21.01
N ASP A 74 -18.09 26.61 -20.02
CA ASP A 74 -18.80 26.22 -18.78
C ASP A 74 -19.29 27.45 -18.01
N ALA A 75 -18.50 28.53 -17.97
CA ALA A 75 -18.88 29.78 -17.33
C ALA A 75 -20.06 30.43 -18.06
N PHE A 76 -20.00 30.52 -19.40
CA PHE A 76 -21.07 31.07 -20.23
C PHE A 76 -22.37 30.26 -20.08
N LEU A 77 -22.30 28.94 -20.14
CA LEU A 77 -23.46 28.06 -19.94
C LEU A 77 -24.00 28.17 -18.51
N GLY A 78 -23.13 28.31 -17.51
CA GLY A 78 -23.52 28.55 -16.13
C GLY A 78 -24.30 29.86 -15.95
N GLN A 79 -23.83 30.94 -16.57
CA GLN A 79 -24.55 32.21 -16.60
C GLN A 79 -25.91 32.05 -17.30
N ARG A 80 -25.94 31.34 -18.42
CA ARG A 80 -27.15 31.10 -19.19
C ARG A 80 -28.22 30.32 -18.42
N VAL A 81 -27.83 29.30 -17.65
CA VAL A 81 -28.74 28.57 -16.76
C VAL A 81 -29.32 29.50 -15.69
N ALA A 82 -28.50 30.38 -15.11
CA ALA A 82 -28.95 31.34 -14.10
C ALA A 82 -29.87 32.42 -14.68
N GLU A 83 -29.67 32.84 -15.93
CA GLU A 83 -30.58 33.74 -16.67
C GLU A 83 -31.92 33.07 -16.96
N LEU A 84 -31.92 31.84 -17.46
CA LEU A 84 -33.15 31.09 -17.74
C LEU A 84 -33.94 30.80 -16.46
N SER A 85 -33.25 30.54 -15.35
CA SER A 85 -33.90 30.35 -14.04
C SER A 85 -34.57 31.65 -13.55
N ARG A 86 -33.93 32.81 -13.73
CA ARG A 86 -34.48 34.11 -13.33
C ARG A 86 -35.57 34.65 -14.27
N SER A 87 -35.50 34.28 -15.55
CA SER A 87 -36.46 34.73 -16.57
C SER A 87 -37.77 33.95 -16.54
N GLY A 88 -37.75 32.70 -16.05
CA GLY A 88 -38.96 31.88 -15.87
C GLY A 88 -39.84 32.31 -14.70
N ASP A 89 -39.26 32.96 -13.69
CA ASP A 89 -39.95 33.30 -12.42
C ASP A 89 -40.47 34.75 -12.35
N SER A 90 -40.23 35.60 -13.37
CA SER A 90 -40.69 37.00 -13.36
C SER A 90 -41.18 37.50 -14.72
N GLU A 91 -42.30 38.23 -14.73
CA GLU A 91 -42.87 38.87 -15.93
C GLU A 91 -41.86 39.82 -16.62
N ILE A 92 -40.98 40.45 -15.83
CA ILE A 92 -39.91 41.34 -16.31
C ILE A 92 -38.87 40.56 -17.14
N GLY A 93 -38.58 39.31 -16.78
CA GLY A 93 -37.63 38.45 -17.49
C GLY A 93 -38.12 38.00 -18.87
N LEU A 94 -39.43 37.79 -19.02
CA LEU A 94 -40.06 37.47 -20.30
C LEU A 94 -39.99 38.66 -21.27
N VAL A 95 -40.24 39.87 -20.76
CA VAL A 95 -40.10 41.11 -21.54
C VAL A 95 -38.66 41.32 -21.96
N LEU A 96 -37.68 41.21 -21.06
CA LEU A 96 -36.27 41.41 -21.42
C LEU A 96 -35.76 40.40 -22.45
N GLN A 97 -36.25 39.15 -22.41
CA GLN A 97 -35.93 38.15 -23.44
C GLN A 97 -36.50 38.47 -24.82
N GLN A 98 -37.71 39.04 -24.88
CA GLN A 98 -38.38 39.39 -26.13
C GLN A 98 -37.73 40.59 -26.83
N TRP A 99 -37.04 41.45 -26.07
CA TRP A 99 -36.36 42.65 -26.59
C TRP A 99 -34.87 42.41 -26.91
N SER A 100 -34.30 41.29 -26.47
CA SER A 100 -32.99 40.87 -26.95
C SER A 100 -33.12 40.28 -28.35
N GLU A 101 -32.51 40.91 -29.36
CA GLU A 101 -32.32 40.33 -30.70
C GLU A 101 -31.40 39.11 -30.60
N ARG A 102 -31.96 37.99 -30.14
CA ARG A 102 -31.24 36.76 -29.92
C ARG A 102 -31.36 35.90 -31.18
N PRO A 103 -30.25 35.35 -31.72
CA PRO A 103 -30.30 34.38 -32.80
C PRO A 103 -31.29 33.25 -32.50
N SER A 104 -32.06 32.84 -33.51
CA SER A 104 -33.13 31.84 -33.36
C SER A 104 -32.65 30.46 -32.87
N CYS A 105 -31.35 30.17 -33.03
CA CYS A 105 -30.72 28.98 -32.47
C CYS A 105 -30.65 29.00 -30.93
N MET A 106 -30.54 30.18 -30.31
CA MET A 106 -30.46 30.33 -28.85
C MET A 106 -31.82 30.57 -28.19
N SER A 107 -32.86 30.95 -28.95
CA SER A 107 -34.22 31.11 -28.44
C SER A 107 -34.96 29.77 -28.27
N ARG A 108 -34.51 28.71 -28.94
CA ARG A 108 -35.09 27.35 -28.86
C ARG A 108 -34.50 26.47 -27.76
N LEU A 109 -33.46 26.93 -27.07
CA LEU A 109 -32.78 26.16 -26.04
C LEU A 109 -33.49 26.32 -24.69
N ASP A 110 -34.05 25.22 -24.19
CA ASP A 110 -34.61 25.15 -22.84
C ASP A 110 -33.50 24.94 -21.78
N ARG A 111 -33.78 25.30 -20.52
CA ARG A 111 -32.85 25.13 -19.39
C ARG A 111 -32.29 23.70 -19.32
N SER A 112 -33.15 22.71 -19.49
CA SER A 112 -32.77 21.30 -19.48
C SER A 112 -31.74 20.93 -20.56
N GLN A 113 -31.76 21.61 -21.70
CA GLN A 113 -30.80 21.41 -22.79
C GLN A 113 -29.48 22.13 -22.49
N VAL A 114 -29.54 23.33 -21.93
CA VAL A 114 -28.34 24.08 -21.51
C VAL A 114 -27.59 23.36 -20.39
N ASP A 115 -28.30 22.79 -19.42
CA ASP A 115 -27.72 21.97 -18.36
C ASP A 115 -27.02 20.72 -18.95
N LYS A 116 -27.64 20.04 -19.93
CA LYS A 116 -27.00 18.91 -20.63
C LYS A 116 -25.75 19.32 -21.41
N LEU A 117 -25.78 20.45 -22.11
CA LEU A 117 -24.59 20.99 -22.80
C LEU A 117 -23.46 21.26 -21.80
N ARG A 118 -23.81 21.83 -20.65
CA ARG A 118 -22.84 22.14 -19.58
C ARG A 118 -22.22 20.87 -19.01
N ASP A 119 -23.02 19.83 -18.76
CA ASP A 119 -22.51 18.54 -18.28
C ASP A 119 -21.57 17.87 -19.30
N ASN A 120 -21.89 17.98 -20.60
CA ASN A 120 -21.02 17.50 -21.66
C ASN A 120 -19.68 18.24 -21.69
N VAL A 121 -19.69 19.58 -21.59
CA VAL A 121 -18.47 20.41 -21.54
C VAL A 121 -17.60 20.05 -20.33
N ARG A 122 -18.20 19.82 -19.16
CA ARG A 122 -17.51 19.33 -17.97
C ARG A 122 -16.98 17.91 -18.13
N GLY A 123 -17.70 17.07 -18.87
CA GLY A 123 -17.24 15.75 -19.29
C GLY A 123 -15.98 15.84 -20.16
N CYS A 124 -16.01 16.65 -21.21
CA CYS A 124 -14.87 16.91 -22.10
C CYS A 124 -13.67 17.48 -21.33
N THR A 125 -13.88 18.44 -20.43
CA THR A 125 -12.82 19.03 -19.59
C THR A 125 -12.14 17.97 -18.71
N ARG A 126 -12.93 17.08 -18.10
CA ARG A 126 -12.39 15.95 -17.31
C ARG A 126 -11.66 14.93 -18.17
N ALA A 127 -12.15 14.63 -19.36
CA ALA A 127 -11.50 13.71 -20.28
C ALA A 127 -10.17 14.27 -20.80
N LEU A 128 -10.11 15.56 -21.12
CA LEU A 128 -8.90 16.21 -21.62
C LEU A 128 -7.84 16.44 -20.54
N ASN A 129 -8.25 16.74 -19.31
CA ASN A 129 -7.36 17.05 -18.20
C ASN A 129 -7.28 15.93 -17.14
N GLY A 130 -7.79 14.73 -17.45
CA GLY A 130 -7.81 13.59 -16.54
C GLY A 130 -6.40 13.09 -16.19
N ALA A 131 -6.25 12.47 -15.02
CA ALA A 131 -4.97 11.89 -14.60
C ALA A 131 -4.48 10.82 -15.57
N GLU A 132 -5.39 10.04 -16.14
CA GLU A 132 -5.11 9.02 -17.15
C GLU A 132 -4.61 9.64 -18.45
N THR A 133 -5.32 10.63 -18.99
CA THR A 133 -4.91 11.37 -20.20
C THR A 133 -3.56 12.04 -20.02
N ARG A 134 -3.30 12.67 -18.88
CA ARG A 134 -1.97 13.24 -18.56
C ARG A 134 -0.87 12.18 -18.53
N ARG A 135 -1.14 11.00 -17.99
CA ARG A 135 -0.18 9.88 -17.98
C ARG A 135 0.09 9.34 -19.37
N LEU A 136 -0.95 9.16 -20.20
CA LEU A 136 -0.83 8.70 -21.58
C LEU A 136 -0.02 9.70 -22.43
N LEU A 137 -0.29 11.00 -22.27
CA LEU A 137 0.46 12.06 -22.93
C LEU A 137 1.92 12.11 -22.44
N ALA A 138 2.17 11.85 -21.15
CA ALA A 138 3.54 11.75 -20.62
C ALA A 138 4.29 10.53 -21.18
N LEU A 139 3.62 9.38 -21.30
CA LEU A 139 4.17 8.18 -21.95
C LEU A 139 4.52 8.44 -23.41
N GLN A 140 3.66 9.16 -24.13
CA GLN A 140 3.85 9.47 -25.54
C GLN A 140 5.00 10.46 -25.77
N ARG A 141 5.20 11.41 -24.85
CA ARG A 141 6.21 12.46 -24.97
C ARG A 141 7.60 12.03 -24.49
N GLU A 142 7.69 11.10 -23.52
CA GLU A 142 8.97 10.73 -22.92
C GLU A 142 9.23 9.21 -22.96
N LYS A 143 10.13 8.78 -23.86
CA LYS A 143 10.73 7.43 -23.85
C LYS A 143 11.30 7.06 -22.47
N ARG A 144 11.74 8.05 -21.69
CA ARG A 144 12.25 7.91 -20.32
C ARG A 144 11.19 7.47 -19.31
N VAL A 145 9.94 7.90 -19.46
CA VAL A 145 8.82 7.51 -18.57
C VAL A 145 8.46 6.05 -18.79
N VAL A 146 8.47 5.60 -20.04
CA VAL A 146 8.30 4.16 -20.40
C VAL A 146 9.43 3.32 -19.79
N ALA A 147 10.68 3.78 -19.91
CA ALA A 147 11.83 3.10 -19.32
C ALA A 147 11.80 3.06 -17.77
N ARG A 148 11.21 4.07 -17.12
CA ARG A 148 10.98 4.04 -15.66
C ARG A 148 9.85 3.07 -15.30
N ALA A 149 8.72 3.12 -16.00
CA ALA A 149 7.62 2.19 -15.77
C ALA A 149 8.04 0.73 -15.98
N ALA A 150 8.85 0.44 -16.99
CA ALA A 150 9.43 -0.89 -17.21
C ALA A 150 10.33 -1.32 -16.04
N ARG A 151 11.18 -0.42 -15.54
CA ARG A 151 12.01 -0.69 -14.34
C ARG A 151 11.16 -0.96 -13.10
N ASP A 152 10.15 -0.15 -12.83
CA ASP A 152 9.25 -0.34 -11.68
C ASP A 152 8.55 -1.71 -11.71
N VAL A 153 8.16 -2.19 -12.89
CA VAL A 153 7.56 -3.52 -13.05
C VAL A 153 8.56 -4.63 -12.74
N VAL A 154 9.80 -4.50 -13.24
CA VAL A 154 10.87 -5.48 -12.98
C VAL A 154 11.23 -5.49 -11.49
N GLU A 155 11.35 -4.33 -10.85
CA GLU A 155 11.62 -4.21 -9.42
C GLU A 155 10.51 -4.86 -8.57
N LYS A 156 9.24 -4.63 -8.92
CA LYS A 156 8.10 -5.27 -8.25
C LYS A 156 8.09 -6.77 -8.44
N LYS A 157 8.46 -7.28 -9.62
CA LYS A 157 8.59 -8.71 -9.86
C LYS A 157 9.65 -9.32 -8.93
N HIS A 158 10.83 -8.71 -8.85
CA HIS A 158 11.89 -9.19 -7.95
C HIS A 158 11.49 -9.09 -6.48
N ALA A 159 10.77 -8.04 -6.07
CA ALA A 159 10.23 -7.95 -4.73
C ALA A 159 9.25 -9.09 -4.40
N ALA A 160 8.35 -9.42 -5.35
CA ALA A 160 7.44 -10.55 -5.20
C ALA A 160 8.18 -11.89 -5.10
N GLU A 161 9.19 -12.12 -5.94
CA GLU A 161 10.04 -13.32 -5.89
C GLU A 161 10.73 -13.46 -4.52
N ARG A 162 11.30 -12.38 -3.98
CA ARG A 162 11.90 -12.38 -2.64
C ARG A 162 10.87 -12.67 -1.54
N MET A 163 9.67 -12.11 -1.64
CA MET A 163 8.61 -12.39 -0.67
C MET A 163 8.17 -13.86 -0.71
N HIS A 164 8.04 -14.44 -1.90
CA HIS A 164 7.74 -15.88 -2.04
C HIS A 164 8.83 -16.75 -1.40
N ALA A 165 10.10 -16.46 -1.65
CA ALA A 165 11.22 -17.17 -1.02
C ALA A 165 11.19 -17.02 0.51
N ALA A 166 10.89 -15.83 1.04
CA ALA A 166 10.76 -15.60 2.47
C ALA A 166 9.61 -16.40 3.10
N ILE A 167 8.46 -16.48 2.42
CA ILE A 167 7.31 -17.29 2.86
C ILE A 167 7.71 -18.77 2.95
N ASP A 168 8.46 -19.29 1.97
CA ASP A 168 8.91 -20.68 1.99
C ASP A 168 9.85 -20.97 3.16
N VAL A 169 10.75 -20.06 3.50
CA VAL A 169 11.63 -20.18 4.67
C VAL A 169 10.81 -20.20 5.96
N VAL A 170 9.85 -19.29 6.11
CA VAL A 170 8.98 -19.24 7.30
C VAL A 170 8.12 -20.50 7.41
N ARG A 171 7.61 -21.02 6.29
CA ARG A 171 6.84 -22.27 6.26
C ARG A 171 7.68 -23.45 6.76
N ARG A 172 8.90 -23.62 6.24
CA ARG A 172 9.81 -24.69 6.69
C ARG A 172 10.15 -24.56 8.18
N ARG A 173 10.41 -23.34 8.65
CA ARG A 173 10.68 -23.09 10.07
C ARG A 173 9.47 -23.43 10.95
N LYS A 174 8.26 -23.09 10.51
CA LYS A 174 7.02 -23.45 11.21
C LYS A 174 6.86 -24.96 11.26
N GLU A 175 7.05 -25.66 10.14
CA GLU A 175 6.95 -27.12 10.08
C GLU A 175 7.96 -27.78 11.05
N GLY A 176 9.21 -27.33 11.06
CA GLY A 176 10.23 -27.79 12.02
C GLY A 176 9.82 -27.54 13.47
N ALA A 177 9.43 -26.31 13.82
CA ALA A 177 8.97 -25.99 15.17
C ALA A 177 7.74 -26.82 15.59
N THR A 178 6.82 -27.10 14.68
CA THR A 178 5.66 -27.96 14.99
C THR A 178 6.03 -29.42 15.17
N ALA A 179 7.10 -29.90 14.52
CA ALA A 179 7.62 -31.25 14.74
C ALA A 179 8.30 -31.35 16.11
N GLU A 180 9.16 -30.39 16.44
CA GLU A 180 9.81 -30.30 17.76
C GLU A 180 8.78 -30.20 18.89
N LEU A 181 7.74 -29.37 18.74
CA LEU A 181 6.68 -29.26 19.74
C LEU A 181 5.92 -30.58 19.93
N LYS A 182 5.73 -31.38 18.87
CA LYS A 182 5.07 -32.69 18.99
C LYS A 182 5.94 -33.68 19.74
N GLU A 183 7.23 -33.76 19.41
CA GLU A 183 8.19 -34.62 20.10
C GLU A 183 8.25 -34.28 21.59
N VAL A 184 8.42 -32.99 21.90
CA VAL A 184 8.43 -32.49 23.27
C VAL A 184 7.11 -32.79 23.97
N ALA A 185 5.95 -32.60 23.32
CA ALA A 185 4.66 -32.93 23.91
C ALA A 185 4.48 -34.44 24.22
N GLU A 186 5.02 -35.31 23.38
CA GLU A 186 5.02 -36.76 23.61
C GLU A 186 5.88 -37.12 24.84
N GLU A 187 7.08 -36.54 24.95
CA GLU A 187 7.95 -36.71 26.13
C GLU A 187 7.27 -36.20 27.42
N TRP A 188 6.66 -35.01 27.37
CA TRP A 188 5.90 -34.46 28.49
C TRP A 188 4.77 -35.38 28.95
N ALA A 189 4.04 -36.00 28.01
CA ALA A 189 2.96 -36.92 28.35
C ALA A 189 3.44 -38.20 29.06
N VAL A 190 4.69 -38.64 28.80
CA VAL A 190 5.31 -39.76 29.53
C VAL A 190 5.65 -39.33 30.95
N VAL A 191 6.34 -38.19 31.10
CA VAL A 191 6.72 -37.64 32.41
C VAL A 191 5.48 -37.38 33.28
N GLU A 192 4.40 -36.87 32.70
CA GLU A 192 3.13 -36.66 33.40
C GLU A 192 2.56 -37.98 33.96
N LYS A 193 2.55 -39.05 33.16
CA LYS A 193 2.06 -40.37 33.61
C LYS A 193 2.91 -40.93 34.74
N GLU A 194 4.23 -40.83 34.63
CA GLU A 194 5.16 -41.34 35.65
C GLU A 194 5.04 -40.55 36.96
N THR A 195 5.01 -39.21 36.89
CA THR A 195 4.84 -38.35 38.05
C THR A 195 3.49 -38.57 38.74
N ALA A 196 2.41 -38.76 37.97
CA ALA A 196 1.09 -39.13 38.53
C ALA A 196 1.13 -40.49 39.24
N ALA A 197 1.84 -41.48 38.68
CA ALA A 197 2.00 -42.78 39.31
C ALA A 197 2.81 -42.70 40.62
N VAL A 198 3.90 -41.92 40.64
CA VAL A 198 4.71 -41.67 41.84
C VAL A 198 3.88 -40.96 42.91
N LYS A 199 3.11 -39.93 42.54
CA LYS A 199 2.18 -39.23 43.46
C LYS A 199 1.19 -40.20 44.11
N ARG A 200 0.55 -41.07 43.32
CA ARG A 200 -0.40 -42.07 43.86
C ARG A 200 0.27 -43.06 44.82
N ARG A 201 1.48 -43.53 44.50
CA ARG A 201 2.22 -44.48 45.38
C ARG A 201 2.63 -43.81 46.69
N THR A 202 3.10 -42.57 46.63
CA THR A 202 3.52 -41.80 47.81
C THR A 202 2.33 -41.45 48.70
N GLU A 203 1.20 -41.02 48.15
CA GLU A 203 -0.06 -40.80 48.89
C GLU A 203 -0.54 -42.07 49.62
N LYS A 204 -0.49 -43.22 48.94
CA LYS A 204 -0.87 -44.51 49.52
C LYS A 204 0.08 -44.92 50.65
N ALA A 205 1.39 -44.74 50.48
CA ALA A 205 2.39 -45.04 51.49
C ALA A 205 2.23 -44.16 52.73
N LEU A 206 2.02 -42.85 52.54
CA LEU A 206 1.73 -41.90 53.61
C LEU A 206 0.43 -42.25 54.34
N GLY A 207 -0.65 -42.58 53.62
CA GLY A 207 -1.91 -43.00 54.24
C GLY A 207 -1.76 -44.25 55.13
N GLY A 208 -0.91 -45.20 54.74
CA GLY A 208 -0.56 -46.37 55.55
C GLY A 208 0.18 -46.01 56.84
N LEU A 209 1.12 -45.08 56.77
CA LEU A 209 1.88 -44.59 57.93
C LEU A 209 0.98 -43.84 58.94
N TYR A 210 -0.06 -43.17 58.44
CA TYR A 210 -1.02 -42.39 59.24
C TYR A 210 -2.34 -43.13 59.53
N ARG A 211 -2.26 -44.42 59.88
CA ARG A 211 -3.40 -45.25 60.34
C ARG A 211 -4.61 -45.23 59.39
N GLY A 212 -4.36 -45.21 58.08
CA GLY A 212 -5.41 -45.28 57.05
C GLY A 212 -6.13 -43.97 56.75
N ARG A 213 -5.64 -42.82 57.22
CA ARG A 213 -6.20 -41.51 56.79
C ARG A 213 -5.86 -41.24 55.33
N ARG A 214 -6.81 -40.65 54.58
CA ARG A 214 -6.53 -40.20 53.20
C ARG A 214 -5.59 -39.02 53.21
N VAL A 215 -4.49 -39.14 52.46
CA VAL A 215 -3.50 -38.08 52.24
C VAL A 215 -3.52 -37.73 50.76
N VAL A 216 -3.62 -36.43 50.46
CA VAL A 216 -3.56 -35.89 49.09
C VAL A 216 -2.41 -34.90 49.05
N ILE A 217 -1.47 -35.12 48.12
CA ILE A 217 -0.33 -34.23 47.92
C ILE A 217 -0.81 -33.00 47.15
N MET A 218 -0.69 -31.83 47.80
CA MET A 218 -0.98 -30.51 47.25
C MET A 218 0.32 -29.74 47.05
N GLY A 219 0.40 -28.88 46.03
CA GLY A 219 1.55 -28.00 45.79
C GLY A 219 1.99 -27.96 44.33
N GLU A 220 3.25 -27.60 44.10
CA GLU A 220 3.85 -27.38 42.77
C GLU A 220 3.74 -28.59 41.84
N ILE A 221 3.75 -29.81 42.38
CA ILE A 221 3.52 -31.04 41.62
C ILE A 221 2.16 -31.01 40.88
N ASN A 222 1.15 -30.30 41.41
CA ASN A 222 -0.14 -30.14 40.74
C ASN A 222 -0.12 -29.13 39.59
N GLN A 223 0.87 -28.23 39.56
CA GLN A 223 1.01 -27.28 38.46
C GLN A 223 1.44 -27.98 37.18
N VAL A 224 2.25 -29.04 37.29
CA VAL A 224 2.66 -29.90 36.16
C VAL A 224 1.45 -30.55 35.46
N PHE A 225 0.39 -30.85 36.21
CA PHE A 225 -0.87 -31.41 35.68
C PHE A 225 -1.90 -30.35 35.28
N ALA A 226 -1.70 -29.08 35.65
CA ALA A 226 -2.64 -27.99 35.39
C ALA A 226 -2.27 -27.13 34.17
N MET A 227 -1.07 -27.32 33.62
CA MET A 227 -0.56 -26.60 32.43
C MET A 227 -0.84 -27.31 31.09
N GLY A 228 -1.56 -28.45 31.10
CA GLY A 228 -1.98 -29.20 29.92
C GLY A 228 -3.32 -28.76 29.34
#